data_AF-A0A256ZRH8-F1
#
_entry.id   AF-A0A256ZRH8-F1
#
_cell.length_a   1.000
_cell.length_b   1.000
_cell.length_c   1.000
_cell.angle_alpha   90.00
_cell.angle_beta   90.00
_cell.angle_gamma   90.00
#
_symmetry.space_group_name_H-M   'P 1'
#
loop_
_entity.id
_entity.type
_entity.pdbx_description
1 polymer ?
#
loop_
_entity_poly.entity_id
_entity_poly.type
_entity_poly.pdbx_seq_one_letter_code
_entity_poly.pdbx_strand_id
1 'polypeptide(L)'
;MEKNDLLLMIPGPTNVPPRIIKAMLKPMINHRSPEFHNLYREILEGLKYAFQTRNDVFPLTCSGTGGVEFAVGNMIEGGRFRK
;
A
#
# COMPACT_ATOMS: atom_id res chain seq x y z
N MET A 1 24.63 -6.20 -12.02
CA MET A 1 24.41 -5.52 -10.73
C MET A 1 25.78 -5.29 -10.14
N GLU A 2 26.40 -4.17 -10.46
CA GLU A 2 27.60 -3.69 -9.76
C GLU A 2 27.54 -2.16 -9.76
N LYS A 3 27.28 -1.58 -8.58
CA LYS A 3 27.85 -0.33 -8.04
C LYS A 3 27.18 -0.03 -6.68
N ASN A 4 27.90 -0.25 -5.58
CA ASN A 4 27.67 0.35 -4.24
C ASN A 4 26.22 0.76 -3.85
N ASP A 5 25.28 -0.17 -3.81
CA ASP A 5 24.02 0.11 -3.12
C ASP A 5 24.32 0.14 -1.61
N LEU A 6 24.23 1.34 -1.02
CA LEU A 6 24.37 1.53 0.43
C LEU A 6 23.36 0.62 1.12
N LEU A 7 23.85 -0.29 1.98
CA LEU A 7 22.99 -1.14 2.80
C LEU A 7 22.30 -0.27 3.85
N LEU A 8 20.99 -0.06 3.69
CA LEU A 8 20.18 0.71 4.62
C LEU A 8 19.84 -0.17 5.84
N MET A 9 20.43 0.15 6.99
CA MET A 9 20.15 -0.50 8.29
C MET A 9 19.31 0.38 9.23
N ILE A 10 18.39 1.16 8.65
CA ILE A 10 17.41 1.97 9.40
C ILE A 10 16.06 1.21 9.46
N PRO A 11 15.17 1.48 10.42
CA PRO A 11 13.89 0.77 10.55
C PRO A 11 12.92 1.01 9.36
N GLY A 12 13.20 2.02 8.54
CA GLY A 12 12.48 2.33 7.32
C GLY A 12 12.83 3.75 6.84
N PRO A 13 12.85 3.99 5.52
CA PRO A 13 12.70 3.04 4.41
C PRO A 13 13.89 2.06 4.28
N THR A 14 13.69 0.94 3.58
CA THR A 14 14.72 -0.08 3.32
C THR A 14 15.09 -0.14 1.83
N ASN A 15 16.18 -0.82 1.49
CA ASN A 15 16.51 -1.08 0.08
C ASN A 15 15.37 -1.84 -0.62
N VAL A 16 14.93 -1.35 -1.77
CA VAL A 16 13.84 -1.97 -2.55
C VAL A 16 14.44 -3.03 -3.49
N PRO A 17 13.90 -4.27 -3.54
CA PRO A 17 14.41 -5.29 -4.44
C PRO A 17 14.39 -4.83 -5.92
N PRO A 18 15.42 -5.15 -6.73
CA PRO A 18 15.50 -4.67 -8.12
C PRO A 18 14.28 -5.00 -8.99
N ARG A 19 13.61 -6.13 -8.74
CA ARG A 19 12.36 -6.50 -9.43
C ARG A 19 11.24 -5.48 -9.21
N ILE A 20 11.13 -4.94 -8.00
CA ILE A 20 10.10 -3.96 -7.63
C ILE A 20 10.44 -2.59 -8.22
N ILE A 21 11.71 -2.18 -8.17
CA ILE A 21 12.17 -0.93 -8.84
C ILE A 21 11.80 -0.97 -10.33
N LYS A 22 12.08 -2.08 -11.03
CA LYS A 22 11.69 -2.25 -12.44
C LYS A 22 10.18 -2.15 -12.66
N ALA A 23 9.36 -2.64 -11.73
CA ALA A 23 7.91 -2.52 -11.81
C ALA A 23 7.44 -1.08 -11.61
N MET A 24 8.07 -0.32 -10.70
CA MET A 24 7.76 1.09 -10.45
C MET A 24 8.11 2.01 -11.63
N LEU A 25 9.05 1.61 -12.49
CA LEU A 25 9.44 2.35 -13.70
C LEU A 25 8.48 2.15 -14.89
N LYS A 26 7.46 1.30 -14.75
CA LYS A 26 6.47 1.11 -15.82
C LYS A 26 5.68 2.40 -16.07
N PRO A 27 5.28 2.69 -17.32
CA PRO A 27 4.40 3.82 -17.63
C PRO A 27 3.12 3.78 -16.80
N MET A 28 2.62 4.95 -16.40
CA MET A 28 1.36 5.05 -15.69
C MET A 28 0.20 4.57 -16.58
N ILE A 29 -0.73 3.84 -15.97
CA ILE A 29 -1.98 3.41 -16.60
C ILE A 29 -3.14 4.27 -16.08
N ASN A 30 -4.19 4.41 -16.89
CA ASN A 30 -5.38 5.15 -16.49
C ASN A 30 -6.12 4.42 -15.35
N HIS A 31 -6.34 5.10 -14.21
CA HIS A 31 -7.00 4.56 -13.02
C HIS A 31 -8.47 4.13 -13.22
N ARG A 32 -9.10 4.47 -14.35
CA ARG A 32 -10.45 4.03 -14.71
C ARG A 32 -10.47 2.97 -15.81
N SER A 33 -9.30 2.53 -16.28
CA SER A 33 -9.21 1.56 -17.38
C SER A 33 -9.51 0.13 -16.89
N PRO A 34 -9.94 -0.76 -17.80
CA PRO A 34 -10.07 -2.19 -17.48
C PRO A 34 -8.77 -2.81 -16.97
N GLU A 35 -7.62 -2.37 -17.49
CA GLU A 35 -6.30 -2.83 -17.07
C GLU A 35 -6.02 -2.49 -15.59
N PHE A 36 -6.33 -1.27 -15.16
CA PHE A 36 -6.19 -0.89 -13.76
C PHE A 36 -7.15 -1.67 -12.87
N HIS A 37 -8.41 -1.89 -13.30
CA HIS A 37 -9.36 -2.70 -12.54
C HIS A 37 -8.86 -4.15 -12.36
N ASN A 38 -8.19 -4.73 -13.36
CA ASN A 38 -7.58 -6.06 -13.23
C ASN A 38 -6.43 -6.05 -12.21
N LEU A 39 -5.51 -5.10 -12.34
CA LEU A 39 -4.40 -4.93 -11.41
C LEU A 39 -4.87 -4.72 -9.97
N TYR A 40 -5.88 -3.88 -9.77
CA TYR A 40 -6.43 -3.59 -8.44
C TYR A 40 -7.05 -4.85 -7.82
N ARG A 41 -7.78 -5.66 -8.60
CA ARG A 41 -8.30 -6.96 -8.12
C ARG A 41 -7.20 -7.90 -7.68
N GLU A 42 -6.11 -8.01 -8.44
CA GLU A 42 -4.95 -8.82 -8.06
C GLU A 42 -4.30 -8.32 -6.75
N ILE A 43 -4.22 -7.00 -6.57
CA ILE A 43 -3.73 -6.39 -5.32
C ILE A 43 -4.64 -6.78 -4.14
N LEU A 44 -5.96 -6.67 -4.29
CA LEU A 44 -6.89 -7.03 -3.21
C LEU A 44 -6.77 -8.51 -2.80
N GLU A 45 -6.69 -9.42 -3.76
CA GLU A 45 -6.51 -10.85 -3.47
C GLU A 45 -5.13 -11.13 -2.85
N GLY A 46 -4.08 -10.47 -3.32
CA GLY A 46 -2.75 -10.53 -2.72
C GLY A 46 -2.72 -10.02 -1.27
N LEU A 47 -3.46 -8.96 -0.96
CA LEU A 47 -3.57 -8.43 0.40
C LEU A 47 -4.38 -9.36 1.31
N LYS A 48 -5.49 -9.93 0.84
CA LYS A 48 -6.25 -10.94 1.59
C LYS A 48 -5.39 -12.15 1.90
N TYR A 49 -4.59 -12.60 0.94
CA TYR A 49 -3.59 -13.64 1.17
C TYR A 49 -2.53 -13.20 2.18
N ALA A 50 -1.90 -12.04 2.04
CA ALA A 50 -0.85 -11.58 2.95
C ALA A 50 -1.33 -11.45 4.41
N PHE A 51 -2.54 -10.93 4.61
CA PHE A 51 -3.15 -10.76 5.93
C PHE A 51 -3.99 -11.96 6.40
N GLN A 52 -4.07 -13.02 5.58
CA GLN A 52 -4.82 -14.25 5.88
C GLN A 52 -6.28 -13.97 6.30
N THR A 53 -6.97 -13.10 5.56
CA THR A 53 -8.33 -12.65 5.89
C THR A 53 -9.33 -12.96 4.77
N ARG A 54 -10.59 -13.18 5.17
CA ARG A 54 -11.74 -13.31 4.25
C ARG A 54 -12.55 -12.01 4.14
N ASN A 55 -12.24 -11.01 4.96
CA ASN A 55 -12.95 -9.74 4.99
C ASN A 55 -12.47 -8.82 3.84
N ASP A 56 -13.19 -7.71 3.67
CA ASP A 56 -12.78 -6.65 2.76
C ASP A 56 -11.46 -6.03 3.20
N VAL A 57 -10.62 -5.69 2.22
CA VAL A 57 -9.33 -5.02 2.42
C VAL A 57 -9.32 -3.72 1.61
N PHE A 58 -8.75 -2.67 2.20
CA PHE A 58 -8.73 -1.34 1.61
C PHE A 58 -7.28 -0.84 1.50
N PRO A 59 -6.67 -0.87 0.30
CA PRO A 59 -5.40 -0.20 0.05
C PRO A 59 -5.60 1.31 0.11
N LEU A 60 -5.01 1.97 1.12
CA LEU A 60 -5.09 3.41 1.30
C LEU A 60 -3.89 4.11 0.63
N THR A 61 -4.14 5.25 -0.02
CA THR A 61 -3.10 6.08 -0.64
C THR A 61 -2.48 7.05 0.37
N CYS A 62 -2.03 6.52 1.52
CA CYS A 62 -1.40 7.26 2.60
C CYS A 62 -0.31 6.42 3.28
N SER A 63 0.43 7.02 4.22
CA SER A 63 1.35 6.28 5.08
C SER A 63 0.59 5.50 6.17
N GLY A 64 1.30 4.68 6.94
CA GLY A 64 0.72 3.97 8.09
C GLY A 64 0.00 4.90 9.07
N THR A 65 0.53 6.10 9.32
CA THR A 65 -0.10 7.10 10.20
C THR A 65 -1.47 7.54 9.67
N GLY A 66 -1.59 7.78 8.36
CA GLY A 66 -2.88 8.10 7.74
C GLY A 66 -3.88 6.94 7.82
N GLY A 67 -3.40 5.70 7.80
CA GLY A 67 -4.25 4.52 8.03
C GLY A 67 -4.81 4.44 9.45
N VAL A 68 -4.00 4.81 10.45
CA VAL A 68 -4.46 4.92 11.84
C VAL A 68 -5.52 6.02 11.99
N GLU A 69 -5.28 7.19 11.41
CA GLU A 69 -6.25 8.29 11.41
C GLU A 69 -7.57 7.90 10.74
N PHE A 70 -7.50 7.24 9.58
CA PHE A 70 -8.68 6.71 8.89
C PHE A 70 -9.47 5.74 9.77
N ALA A 71 -8.80 4.79 10.43
CA ALA A 71 -9.46 3.80 11.28
C ALA A 71 -10.15 4.47 12.49
N VAL A 72 -9.43 5.34 13.22
CA VAL A 72 -9.96 6.02 14.41
C VAL A 72 -11.13 6.94 14.05
N GLY A 73 -11.01 7.71 12.96
CA GLY A 73 -12.04 8.65 12.52
C GLY A 73 -13.37 7.99 12.13
N ASN A 74 -13.33 6.72 11.69
CA ASN A 74 -14.52 5.97 11.26
C ASN A 74 -15.07 4.99 12.32
N MET A 75 -14.26 4.58 13.31
CA MET A 75 -14.67 3.59 14.31
C MET A 75 -15.35 4.21 15.55
N ILE A 76 -15.14 5.50 15.81
CA ILE A 76 -15.76 6.21 16.94
C ILE A 76 -17.09 6.81 16.47
N GLU A 77 -18.21 6.39 17.08
CA GLU A 77 -19.54 6.93 16.80
C GLU A 77 -19.55 8.47 16.87
N GLY A 78 -19.83 9.10 15.72
CA GLY A 78 -20.07 10.53 15.61
C GLY A 78 -18.88 11.40 15.24
N GLY A 79 -17.70 10.84 14.89
CA GLY A 79 -16.56 11.61 14.36
C GLY A 79 -16.05 12.74 15.27
N ARG A 80 -16.49 12.74 16.53
CA ARG A 80 -16.19 13.77 17.52
C ARG A 80 -15.30 13.14 18.57
N PHE A 81 -14.02 13.54 18.58
CA PHE A 81 -13.30 13.64 19.84
C PHE A 81 -14.13 14.58 20.73
N ARG A 82 -14.93 14.02 21.64
CA ARG A 82 -15.57 14.81 22.69
C ARG A 82 -14.43 15.44 23.50
N LYS A 83 -14.20 16.74 23.28
CA LYS A 83 -13.61 17.61 24.31
C LYS A 83 -14.63 17.80 25.42
#